data_AF-A0A920L2V3-F1
#
_entry.id   AF-A0A920L2V3-F1
#
_cell.length_a   1.000
_cell.length_b   1.000
_cell.length_c   1.000
_cell.angle_alpha   90.00
_cell.angle_beta   90.00
_cell.angle_gamma   90.00
#
_symmetry.space_group_name_H-M   'P 1'
#
loop_
_entity.id
_entity.type
_entity.pdbx_description
1 polymer ?
#
loop_
_entity_poly.entity_id
_entity_poly.type
_entity_poly.pdbx_seq_one_letter_code
_entity_poly.pdbx_strand_id
1 'polypeptide(L)' 'MFHSLRKLSSLPDETILYPGHHYSPQESETMGRVKEINSYIRVEDLDLWNQIM' A
#
# COMPACT_ATOMS: atom_id res chain seq x y z
N MET A 1 6.78 -7.20 -6.50
CA MET A 1 5.82 -6.24 -5.92
C MET A 1 5.50 -6.56 -4.46
N PHE A 2 5.08 -7.79 -4.11
CA PHE A 2 4.79 -8.22 -2.74
C PHE A 2 5.81 -7.74 -1.68
N HIS A 3 7.09 -8.10 -1.82
CA HIS A 3 8.12 -7.69 -0.85
C HIS A 3 8.29 -6.16 -0.74
N SER A 4 8.07 -5.43 -1.82
CA SER A 4 8.08 -3.96 -1.80
C SER A 4 6.91 -3.41 -1.00
N LEU A 5 5.72 -4.01 -1.09
CA LEU A 5 4.57 -3.63 -0.26
C LEU A 5 4.77 -3.99 1.20
N ARG A 6 5.44 -5.11 1.52
CA ARG A 6 5.84 -5.44 2.90
C ARG A 6 6.81 -4.41 3.48
N LYS A 7 7.73 -3.90 2.67
CA LYS A 7 8.63 -2.81 3.07
C LYS A 7 7.90 -1.47 3.18
N LEU A 8 6.96 -1.19 2.29
CA LEU A 8 6.17 0.04 2.33
C LEU A 8 5.26 0.08 3.55
N SER A 9 4.62 -1.05 3.90
CA SER A 9 3.72 -1.13 5.06
C SER A 9 4.43 -1.00 6.40
N SER A 10 5.76 -1.15 6.46
CA SER A 10 6.54 -0.94 7.68
C SER A 10 6.83 0.55 7.98
N LEU A 11 6.43 1.47 7.11
CA LEU A 11 6.61 2.90 7.35
C LEU A 11 5.64 3.41 8.44
N PRO A 12 6.02 4.47 9.18
CA PRO A 12 5.15 5.15 10.14
C PRO A 12 3.87 5.65 9.49
N ASP A 13 2.77 5.66 10.24
CA ASP A 13 1.43 5.99 9.72
C ASP A 13 1.33 7.43 9.22
N GLU A 14 2.09 8.34 9.82
CA GLU A 14 2.21 9.76 9.43
C GLU A 14 2.99 9.99 8.13
N THR A 15 3.62 8.94 7.56
CA THR A 15 4.36 9.06 6.30
C THR A 15 3.40 9.44 5.17
N ILE A 16 3.69 10.52 4.46
CA ILE A 16 2.90 10.92 3.29
C ILE A 16 3.41 10.19 2.04
N LEU A 17 2.49 9.52 1.35
CA LEU A 17 2.75 8.85 0.08
C LEU A 17 2.36 9.75 -1.09
N TYR A 18 3.31 9.99 -1.98
CA TYR A 18 3.14 10.70 -3.24
C TYR A 18 3.21 9.70 -4.40
N PRO A 19 2.09 9.38 -5.07
CA PRO A 19 2.09 8.45 -6.19
C PRO A 19 2.69 9.11 -7.45
N GLY A 20 3.27 8.30 -8.33
CA GLY A 20 3.77 8.79 -9.62
C GLY A 20 2.67 9.08 -10.65
N HIS A 21 1.44 8.63 -10.40
CA HIS A 21 0.26 8.87 -11.23
C HIS A 21 -0.95 9.17 -10.33
N HIS A 22 -1.83 10.07 -10.77
CA HIS A 22 -2.98 10.53 -10.00
C HIS A 22 -4.28 9.88 -10.53
N TYR A 23 -4.64 8.73 -9.96
CA TYR A 23 -5.88 8.00 -10.27
C TYR A 23 -6.95 8.14 -9.18
N SER A 24 -6.59 8.73 -8.04
CA SER A 24 -7.49 9.06 -6.93
C SER A 24 -7.96 10.52 -7.01
N PRO A 25 -8.99 10.94 -6.25
CA PRO A 25 -9.31 12.35 -6.10
C PRO A 25 -8.21 13.14 -5.37
N GLN A 26 -7.54 12.50 -4.41
CA GLN A 26 -6.45 13.11 -3.63
C GLN A 26 -5.10 12.90 -4.32
N GLU A 27 -4.25 13.92 -4.30
CA GLU A 27 -2.88 13.90 -4.85
C GLU A 27 -1.90 13.06 -4.02
N SER A 28 -2.18 12.90 -2.73
CA SER A 28 -1.34 12.18 -1.77
C SER A 28 -2.20 11.64 -0.63
N GLU A 29 -1.68 10.66 0.10
CA GLU A 29 -2.37 10.09 1.27
C GLU A 29 -1.36 9.65 2.35
N THR A 30 -1.80 9.59 3.61
CA THR A 30 -1.00 9.06 4.72
C THR A 30 -0.87 7.54 4.62
N MET A 31 0.26 6.98 5.06
CA MET A 31 0.48 5.54 5.11
C MET A 31 -0.56 4.84 5.99
N GLY A 32 -0.95 5.47 7.11
CA GLY A 32 -2.00 4.97 8.00
C GLY A 32 -3.33 4.80 7.26
N ARG A 33 -3.78 5.85 6.55
CA ARG A 33 -5.01 5.77 5.75
C ARG A 33 -4.90 4.77 4.61
N VAL A 34 -3.74 4.65 3.97
CA VAL A 34 -3.51 3.65 2.92
C VAL A 34 -3.62 2.22 3.47
N LYS A 35 -3.12 1.92 4.68
CA LYS A 35 -3.31 0.60 5.32
C LYS A 35 -4.79 0.26 5.54
N GLU A 36 -5.62 1.27 5.80
CA GLU A 36 -7.07 1.09 5.99
C GLU A 36 -7.84 0.88 4.69
N ILE A 37 -7.40 1.42 3.56
CA ILE A 37 -8.18 1.38 2.30
C ILE A 37 -7.59 0.49 1.22
N ASN A 38 -6.27 0.27 1.21
CA ASN A 38 -5.60 -0.51 0.17
C ASN A 38 -5.58 -2.01 0.54
N SER A 39 -6.44 -2.80 -0.11
CA SER A 39 -6.54 -4.24 0.14
C SER A 39 -5.28 -5.03 -0.20
N TYR A 40 -4.44 -4.58 -1.13
CA TYR A 40 -3.20 -5.26 -1.49
C TYR A 40 -2.13 -5.15 -0.40
N ILE A 41 -2.11 -4.05 0.36
CA ILE A 41 -1.20 -3.88 1.50
C ILE A 41 -1.51 -4.84 2.64
N ARG A 42 -2.77 -5.28 2.77
CA ARG A 42 -3.22 -6.24 3.80
C ARG A 42 -2.88 -7.70 3.49
N VAL A 43 -2.40 -8.00 2.28
CA VAL A 43 -2.01 -9.36 1.91
C VAL A 43 -0.64 -9.64 2.50
N GLU A 44 -0.59 -10.53 3.50
CA GLU A 44 0.64 -10.85 4.23
C GLU A 44 1.27 -12.18 3.82
N ASP A 45 0.56 -12.96 3.01
CA ASP A 45 0.96 -14.28 2.55
C ASP A 45 1.36 -14.25 1.07
N LEU A 46 2.50 -14.87 0.75
CA LEU A 46 3.05 -14.86 -0.61
C LEU A 46 2.26 -15.76 -1.55
N ASP A 47 1.72 -16.88 -1.06
CA ASP A 47 0.95 -17.80 -1.90
C ASP A 47 -0.39 -17.19 -2.28
N LEU A 48 -1.10 -16.57 -1.34
CA LEU A 48 -2.31 -15.78 -1.61
C LEU A 48 -2.03 -14.63 -2.57
N TRP A 49 -0.91 -13.91 -2.40
CA TRP A 49 -0.50 -12.85 -3.33
C TRP A 49 -0.38 -13.37 -4.77
N ASN A 50 0.26 -14.53 -4.96
CA ASN A 50 0.46 -15.14 -6.28
C ASN A 50 -0.84 -15.64 -6.93
N GLN A 51 -1.92 -15.82 -6.16
CA GLN A 51 -3.23 -16.22 -6.69
C GLN A 51 -4.08 -15.05 -7.19
N ILE A 52 -3.89 -13.85 -6.63
CA ILE A 52 -4.79 -12.70 -6.86
C ILE A 52 -4.17 -11.59 -7.71
N MET A 53 -2.88 -11.72 -8.07
CA MET A 53 -2.10 -10.75 -8.86
C MET A 53 -1.57 -11.40 -10.13
#